data_AF-A0A3C0FJS6-F1
#
_entry.id   AF-A0A3C0FJS6-F1
#
_cell.length_a   1.000
_cell.length_b   1.000
_cell.length_c   1.000
_cell.angle_alpha   90.00
_cell.angle_beta   90.00
_cell.angle_gamma   90.00
#
_symmetry.space_group_name_H-M   'P 1'
#
loop_
_entity.id
_entity.type
_entity.pdbx_description
1 polymer ?
#
loop_
_entity_poly.entity_id
_entity_poly.type
_entity_poly.pdbx_seq_one_letter_code
_entity_poly.pdbx_strand_id
1 'polypeptide(L)'
;MTEADFVALGGFVALFALMLLRVPIGIAMGIVGVGGFAAIVGPTPALNLLAQSPIRTITDFNLSLIPFFILMGVLATNSGMSRELFRAGQAWLGSFRGGMALSTIASCAGFAAISGSSVAT
;
A
#
# COMPACT_ATOMS: atom_id res chain seq x y z
N MET A 1 -3.41 -29.88 -24.82
CA MET A 1 -3.51 -28.47 -24.40
C MET A 1 -4.99 -28.16 -24.36
N THR A 2 -5.51 -27.92 -23.17
CA THR A 2 -6.92 -27.61 -22.94
C THR A 2 -7.25 -26.20 -23.45
N GLU A 3 -8.51 -25.90 -23.74
CA GLU A 3 -8.93 -24.55 -24.18
C GLU A 3 -8.50 -23.46 -23.16
N ALA A 4 -8.44 -23.80 -21.88
CA ALA A 4 -7.94 -22.94 -20.82
C ALA A 4 -6.45 -22.58 -20.97
N ASP A 5 -5.61 -23.49 -21.46
CA ASP A 5 -4.18 -23.25 -21.68
C ASP A 5 -3.95 -22.20 -22.77
N PHE A 6 -4.78 -22.23 -23.84
CA PHE A 6 -4.72 -21.24 -24.92
C PHE A 6 -5.17 -19.85 -24.46
N VAL A 7 -6.23 -19.78 -23.65
CA VAL A 7 -6.69 -18.51 -23.04
C VAL A 7 -5.64 -17.94 -22.10
N ALA A 8 -4.98 -18.78 -21.30
CA ALA A 8 -3.92 -18.35 -20.39
C ALA A 8 -2.70 -17.79 -21.15
N LEU A 9 -2.23 -18.49 -22.19
CA LEU A 9 -1.10 -18.03 -23.00
C LEU A 9 -1.42 -16.74 -23.76
N GLY A 10 -2.62 -16.66 -24.35
CA GLY A 10 -3.10 -15.47 -25.05
C GLY A 10 -3.25 -14.26 -24.12
N GLY A 11 -3.80 -14.46 -22.93
CA GLY A 11 -3.90 -13.43 -21.89
C GLY A 11 -2.53 -12.93 -21.44
N PHE A 12 -1.57 -13.84 -21.21
CA PHE A 12 -0.21 -13.47 -20.83
C PHE A 12 0.46 -12.57 -21.88
N VAL A 13 0.39 -12.94 -23.16
CA VAL A 13 0.94 -12.13 -24.26
C VAL A 13 0.23 -10.78 -24.37
N ALA A 14 -1.09 -10.75 -24.25
CA ALA A 14 -1.87 -9.52 -24.30
C ALA A 14 -1.52 -8.55 -23.15
N LEU A 15 -1.24 -9.06 -21.94
CA LEU A 15 -0.84 -8.25 -20.80
C LEU A 15 0.48 -7.52 -21.07
N PHE A 16 1.49 -8.24 -21.56
CA PHE A 16 2.78 -7.64 -21.92
C PHE A 16 2.66 -6.66 -23.10
N ALA A 17 1.81 -6.95 -24.09
CA ALA A 17 1.54 -6.01 -25.17
C ALA A 17 0.94 -4.69 -24.65
N LEU A 18 -0.06 -4.76 -23.76
CA LEU A 18 -0.69 -3.56 -23.16
C LEU A 18 0.30 -2.75 -22.32
N MET A 19 1.18 -3.40 -21.56
CA MET A 19 2.23 -2.70 -20.80
C MET A 19 3.23 -2.00 -21.73
N LEU A 20 3.61 -2.62 -22.85
CA LEU A 20 4.47 -1.99 -23.87
C LEU A 20 3.80 -0.76 -24.50
N LEU A 21 2.47 -0.79 -24.66
CA LEU A 21 1.64 0.34 -25.10
C LEU A 21 1.47 1.44 -24.04
N ARG A 22 2.21 1.40 -22.91
CA ARG A 22 2.12 2.35 -21.78
C ARG A 22 0.75 2.38 -21.10
N VAL A 23 -0.05 1.34 -21.24
CA VAL A 23 -1.30 1.23 -20.46
C VAL A 23 -0.93 1.04 -18.98
N PRO A 24 -1.56 1.78 -18.04
CA PRO A 24 -1.37 1.56 -16.61
C PRO A 24 -1.58 0.09 -16.24
N ILE A 25 -0.65 -0.47 -15.48
CA ILE A 25 -0.60 -1.91 -15.15
C ILE A 25 -1.93 -2.40 -14.59
N GLY A 26 -2.58 -1.62 -13.71
CA GLY A 26 -3.89 -1.97 -13.14
C GLY A 26 -4.99 -2.13 -14.19
N ILE A 27 -5.01 -1.28 -15.23
CA ILE A 27 -5.98 -1.38 -16.32
C ILE A 27 -5.67 -2.60 -17.20
N ALA A 28 -4.39 -2.84 -17.49
CA ALA A 28 -3.96 -4.01 -18.26
C ALA A 28 -4.32 -5.33 -17.53
N MET A 29 -4.05 -5.41 -16.23
CA MET A 29 -4.41 -6.56 -15.39
C MET A 29 -5.93 -6.74 -15.30
N GLY A 30 -6.70 -5.65 -15.20
CA GLY A 30 -8.16 -5.70 -15.20
C GLY A 30 -8.73 -6.25 -16.50
N ILE A 31 -8.31 -5.71 -17.65
CA ILE A 31 -8.83 -6.12 -18.97
C ILE A 31 -8.47 -7.58 -19.25
N VAL A 32 -7.21 -7.97 -19.06
CA VAL A 32 -6.75 -9.33 -19.36
C VAL A 32 -7.33 -10.35 -18.36
N GLY A 33 -7.33 -10.01 -17.07
CA GLY A 33 -7.83 -10.89 -16.01
C GLY A 33 -9.32 -11.15 -16.14
N VAL A 34 -10.12 -10.11 -16.36
CA VAL A 34 -11.58 -10.23 -16.54
C VAL A 34 -11.90 -10.90 -17.86
N GLY A 35 -11.23 -10.51 -18.95
CA GLY A 35 -11.45 -11.09 -20.28
C GLY A 35 -11.11 -12.59 -20.32
N GLY A 36 -9.98 -12.98 -19.73
CA GLY A 36 -9.59 -14.39 -19.61
C GLY A 36 -10.53 -15.20 -18.73
N PHE A 37 -10.97 -14.64 -17.60
CA PHE A 37 -11.94 -15.29 -16.71
C PHE A 37 -13.32 -15.43 -17.36
N ALA A 38 -13.77 -14.42 -18.11
CA ALA A 38 -15.02 -14.45 -18.87
C ALA A 38 -15.00 -15.53 -19.97
N ALA A 39 -13.86 -15.75 -20.61
CA ALA A 39 -13.70 -16.78 -21.65
C ALA A 39 -13.79 -18.22 -21.11
N ILE A 40 -13.46 -18.43 -19.82
CA ILE A 40 -13.45 -19.76 -19.19
C ILE A 40 -14.75 -20.04 -18.43
N VAL A 41 -15.26 -19.06 -17.67
CA VAL A 41 -16.36 -19.24 -16.71
C VAL A 41 -17.67 -18.59 -17.18
N GLY A 42 -17.58 -17.65 -18.13
CA GLY A 42 -18.71 -16.92 -18.70
C GLY A 42 -18.81 -15.45 -18.25
N PRO A 43 -19.59 -14.63 -18.96
CA PRO A 43 -19.61 -13.17 -18.81
C PRO A 43 -20.25 -12.70 -17.48
N THR A 44 -21.32 -13.35 -17.04
CA THR A 44 -22.04 -13.01 -15.80
C THR A 44 -21.17 -13.14 -14.54
N PRO A 45 -20.47 -14.28 -14.29
CA PRO A 45 -19.58 -14.40 -13.13
C PRO A 45 -18.34 -13.50 -13.23
N ALA A 46 -17.84 -13.21 -14.44
CA ALA A 46 -16.73 -12.27 -14.62
C ALA A 46 -17.09 -10.83 -14.22
N LEU A 47 -18.30 -10.37 -14.57
CA LEU A 47 -18.80 -9.06 -14.16
C LEU A 47 -19.02 -8.97 -12.64
N ASN A 48 -19.47 -10.05 -12.01
CA ASN A 48 -19.61 -10.11 -10.55
C ASN A 48 -18.23 -10.01 -9.85
N LEU A 49 -17.22 -10.67 -10.40
CA LEU A 49 -15.84 -10.62 -9.90
C LEU A 49 -15.26 -9.19 -10.02
N LEU A 50 -15.55 -8.49 -11.12
CA LEU A 50 -15.25 -7.07 -11.32
C LEU A 50 -15.92 -6.17 -10.27
N ALA A 51 -17.18 -6.47 -9.92
CA ALA A 51 -17.90 -5.69 -8.92
C ALA A 51 -17.40 -5.95 -7.49
N GLN A 52 -17.02 -7.19 -7.16
CA GLN A 52 -16.54 -7.54 -5.82
C GLN A 52 -15.07 -7.19 -5.58
N SER A 53 -14.20 -7.23 -6.59
CA SER A 53 -12.76 -7.04 -6.41
C SER A 53 -12.40 -5.68 -5.77
N PRO A 54 -12.90 -4.53 -6.24
CA PRO A 54 -12.62 -3.23 -5.62
C PRO A 54 -13.19 -3.14 -4.20
N ILE A 55 -14.40 -3.68 -3.98
CA ILE A 55 -15.05 -3.66 -2.66
C ILE A 55 -14.23 -4.44 -1.64
N ARG A 56 -13.68 -5.60 -2.02
CA ARG A 56 -12.79 -6.38 -1.17
C ARG A 56 -11.50 -5.63 -0.86
N THR A 57 -10.91 -4.94 -1.84
CA THR A 57 -9.70 -4.14 -1.62
C THR A 57 -9.96 -2.96 -0.69
N ILE A 58 -11.08 -2.25 -0.85
CA ILE A 58 -11.43 -1.08 0.00
C ILE A 58 -11.81 -1.53 1.43
N THR A 59 -12.40 -2.71 1.57
CA THR A 59 -12.73 -3.31 2.88
C THR A 59 -11.54 -4.07 3.48
N ASP A 60 -10.38 -4.03 2.84
CA ASP A 60 -9.18 -4.66 3.36
C ASP A 60 -8.76 -3.95 4.65
N PHE A 61 -8.57 -4.74 5.71
CA PHE A 61 -8.15 -4.26 7.02
C PHE A 61 -6.83 -3.50 6.95
N ASN A 62 -5.97 -3.82 5.97
CA ASN A 62 -4.71 -3.12 5.76
C ASN A 62 -4.90 -1.66 5.34
N LEU A 63 -5.90 -1.34 4.53
CA LEU A 63 -6.19 0.04 4.16
C LEU A 63 -6.73 0.85 5.34
N SER A 64 -7.37 0.20 6.31
CA SER A 64 -7.79 0.84 7.56
C SER A 64 -6.60 1.26 8.44
N LEU A 65 -5.42 0.64 8.29
CA LEU A 65 -4.23 1.04 9.05
C LEU A 65 -3.76 2.45 8.69
N ILE A 66 -3.95 2.89 7.44
CA ILE A 66 -3.54 4.22 6.96
C ILE A 66 -4.25 5.36 7.74
N PRO A 67 -5.60 5.43 7.80
CA PRO A 67 -6.27 6.46 8.57
C PRO A 67 -6.01 6.35 10.07
N PHE A 68 -5.84 5.14 10.63
CA PHE A 68 -5.45 5.00 12.04
C PHE A 68 -4.04 5.53 12.31
N PHE A 69 -3.08 5.36 11.39
CA PHE A 69 -1.74 5.91 11.52
C PHE A 69 -1.75 7.45 11.44
N ILE A 70 -2.56 8.01 10.53
CA ILE A 70 -2.75 9.47 10.44
C ILE A 70 -3.38 9.99 11.74
N LEU A 71 -4.41 9.31 12.26
CA LEU A 71 -5.07 9.68 13.51
C LEU A 71 -4.07 9.65 14.69
N MET A 72 -3.25 8.61 14.79
CA MET A 72 -2.18 8.51 15.77
C MET A 72 -1.21 9.69 15.65
N GLY A 73 -0.75 10.04 14.44
CA GLY A 73 0.15 11.19 14.21
C GLY A 73 -0.47 12.52 14.66
N VAL A 74 -1.75 12.74 14.38
CA VAL A 74 -2.49 13.92 14.82
C VAL A 74 -2.61 13.95 16.34
N LEU A 75 -2.95 12.82 16.98
CA LEU A 75 -3.04 12.72 18.44
C LEU A 75 -1.68 12.95 19.12
N ALA A 76 -0.60 12.37 18.60
CA ALA A 76 0.74 12.54 19.14
C ALA A 76 1.28 13.97 18.97
N THR A 77 0.81 14.68 17.94
CA THR A 77 1.15 16.10 17.75
C THR A 77 0.34 16.99 18.69
N ASN A 78 -0.98 16.77 18.79
CA ASN A 78 -1.88 17.58 19.61
C ASN A 78 -1.70 17.36 21.13
N SER A 79 -1.33 16.16 21.55
CA SER A 79 -1.04 15.85 22.97
C SER A 79 0.30 16.41 23.46
N GLY A 80 1.11 17.02 22.58
CA GLY A 80 2.45 17.49 22.92
C GLY A 80 3.52 16.39 23.01
N MET A 81 3.13 15.12 22.81
CA MET A 81 4.05 13.97 22.86
C MET A 81 5.22 14.12 21.89
N SER A 82 4.96 14.59 20.67
CA SER A 82 6.02 14.84 19.66
C SER A 82 7.05 15.88 20.14
N ARG A 83 6.62 16.87 20.93
CA ARG A 83 7.47 17.93 21.45
C ARG A 83 8.31 17.45 22.65
N GLU A 84 7.72 16.64 23.52
CA GLU A 84 8.44 15.99 24.62
C GLU A 84 9.47 14.98 24.10
N LEU A 85 9.14 14.23 23.04
CA LEU A 85 10.05 13.27 22.41
C LEU A 85 11.25 13.97 21.76
N PHE A 86 11.03 15.13 21.14
CA PHE A 86 12.11 15.99 20.63
C PHE A 86 12.97 16.57 21.75
N ARG A 87 12.36 17.02 22.85
CA ARG A 87 13.08 17.53 24.01
C ARG A 87 13.95 16.45 24.66
N ALA A 88 13.44 15.23 24.77
CA ALA A 88 14.21 14.07 25.25
C ALA A 88 15.39 13.74 24.33
N GLY A 89 15.16 13.71 23.01
CA GLY A 89 16.20 13.53 22.01
C GLY A 89 17.28 14.62 22.09
N GLN A 90 16.90 15.89 22.24
CA GLN A 90 17.86 16.98 22.46
C GLN A 90 18.61 16.87 23.78
N ALA A 91 17.96 16.45 24.87
CA ALA A 91 18.63 16.31 26.16
C ALA A 91 19.75 15.25 26.13
N TRP A 92 19.60 14.21 25.32
CA TRP A 92 20.62 13.15 25.19
C TRP A 92 21.62 13.39 24.07
N LEU A 93 21.19 13.92 22.92
CA LEU A 93 22.00 14.00 21.70
C LEU A 93 22.39 15.42 21.32
N GLY A 94 21.81 16.44 21.97
CA GLY A 94 22.01 17.85 21.63
C GLY A 94 23.43 18.37 21.87
N SER A 95 24.19 17.74 22.77
CA SER A 95 25.58 18.09 23.10
C SER A 95 26.59 17.63 22.03
N PHE A 96 26.20 16.77 21.08
CA PHE A 96 27.07 16.34 20.00
C PHE A 96 27.07 17.35 18.83
N ARG A 97 28.17 17.38 18.04
CA ARG A 97 28.22 18.17 16.79
C ARG A 97 27.18 17.62 15.83
N GLY A 98 26.20 18.44 15.45
CA GLY A 98 25.02 18.01 14.70
C GLY A 98 23.84 17.54 15.57
N GLY A 99 23.84 17.86 16.88
CA GLY A 99 22.85 17.40 17.84
C GLY A 99 21.39 17.67 17.48
N MET A 100 21.10 18.75 16.74
CA MET A 100 19.78 19.01 16.16
C MET A 100 19.34 17.88 15.21
N ALA A 101 20.20 17.49 14.26
CA ALA A 101 19.89 16.43 13.31
C ALA A 101 19.76 15.05 14.00
N LEU A 102 20.66 14.74 14.94
CA LEU A 102 20.57 13.50 15.73
C LEU A 102 19.30 13.45 16.58
N SER A 103 18.91 14.57 17.20
CA SER A 103 17.68 14.64 17.99
C SER A 103 16.43 14.40 17.14
N THR A 104 16.36 14.96 15.93
CA THR A 104 15.25 14.70 14.99
C THR A 104 15.19 13.24 14.58
N ILE A 105 16.33 12.63 14.21
CA ILE A 105 16.38 11.21 13.84
C ILE A 105 15.93 10.34 15.01
N ALA A 106 16.40 10.62 16.22
CA ALA A 106 16.01 9.88 17.42
C ALA A 106 14.52 10.03 17.74
N SER A 107 13.93 11.22 17.57
CA SER A 107 12.50 11.43 17.74
C SER A 107 11.68 10.72 16.66
N CYS A 108 12.11 10.75 15.40
CA CYS A 108 11.47 9.98 14.33
C CYS A 108 11.54 8.48 14.60
N ALA A 109 12.70 7.97 15.04
CA ALA A 109 12.88 6.57 15.41
C ALA A 109 12.03 6.18 16.62
N GLY A 110 11.94 7.05 17.63
CA GLY A 110 11.08 6.83 18.81
C GLY A 110 9.60 6.80 18.43
N PHE A 111 9.17 7.69 17.54
CA PHE A 111 7.79 7.67 17.03
C PHE A 111 7.50 6.41 16.20
N ALA A 112 8.44 5.99 15.35
CA ALA A 112 8.36 4.75 14.58
C ALA A 112 8.32 3.50 15.47
N ALA A 113 9.06 3.49 16.57
CA ALA A 113 9.05 2.39 17.54
C ALA A 113 7.69 2.24 18.25
N ILE A 114 6.98 3.35 18.48
CA ILE A 114 5.65 3.35 19.10
C ILE A 114 4.57 2.95 18.07
N SER A 115 4.74 3.32 16.81
CA SER A 115 3.74 3.09 15.76
C SER A 115 3.76 1.68 15.17
N GLY A 116 4.86 0.93 15.33
CA GLY A 116 4.87 -0.54 15.33
C GLY A 116 4.17 -1.24 14.15
N SER A 117 4.23 -0.68 12.93
CA SER A 117 3.51 -1.24 11.77
C SER A 117 4.47 -1.70 10.66
N SER A 118 4.45 -2.99 10.36
CA SER A 118 5.18 -3.62 9.23
C SER A 118 4.58 -3.31 7.86
N VAL A 119 3.39 -2.72 7.79
CA VAL A 119 2.79 -2.20 6.53
C VAL A 119 3.18 -0.73 6.31
N ALA A 120 3.65 -0.05 7.36
CA ALA A 120 4.11 1.35 7.32
C ALA A 120 5.65 1.49 7.36
N THR A 121 6.39 0.38 7.31
CA THR A 121 7.85 0.32 7.09
C THR A 121 8.12 -0.23 5.69
#